data_AF-A0AA88I405-F1
#
_entry.id   AF-A0AA88I405-F1
#
_cell.length_a   1.000
_cell.length_b   1.000
_cell.length_c   1.000
_cell.angle_alpha   90.00
_cell.angle_beta   90.00
_cell.angle_gamma   90.00
#
_symmetry.space_group_name_H-M   'P 1'
#
loop_
_entity.id
_entity.type
_entity.pdbx_description
1 polymer ?
#
loop_
_entity_poly.entity_id
_entity_poly.type
_entity_poly.pdbx_seq_one_letter_code
_entity_poly.pdbx_strand_id
1 'polypeptide(L)'
;MLIFTAQKDCYSILKKLVELWGNNGPPDFDEFLYNQIVPACFLGPLRETFDLSDAQTLLALNEASACLKLIYDQKGEEAIEFLQSQYLPRLDFRSNYFRPLPAPKILEFCQALRMEAKLFKQFLKAFFLEGKG
;
A
#
# COMPACT_ATOMS: atom_id res chain seq x y z
N MET A 1 3.33 24.11 -2.01
CA MET A 1 2.31 23.64 -2.97
C MET A 1 2.84 22.62 -3.99
N LEU A 2 4.14 22.62 -4.36
CA LEU A 2 4.72 21.68 -5.35
C LEU A 2 5.09 20.27 -4.83
N ILE A 3 5.16 20.06 -3.50
CA ILE A 3 5.65 18.79 -2.93
C ILE A 3 4.53 17.71 -2.86
N PHE A 4 3.27 18.13 -2.76
CA PHE A 4 2.15 17.21 -2.55
C PHE A 4 1.58 16.61 -3.85
N THR A 5 1.68 17.33 -4.98
CA THR A 5 1.31 16.78 -6.30
C THR A 5 2.22 15.62 -6.71
N ALA A 6 3.52 15.73 -6.40
CA ALA A 6 4.51 14.70 -6.73
C ALA A 6 4.19 13.33 -6.10
N GLN A 7 3.66 13.29 -4.87
CA GLN A 7 3.33 12.02 -4.21
C GLN A 7 2.22 11.26 -4.94
N LYS A 8 1.13 11.97 -5.29
CA LYS A 8 0.01 11.42 -6.04
C LYS A 8 0.46 10.92 -7.41
N ASP A 9 1.29 11.70 -8.09
CA ASP A 9 1.82 11.37 -9.40
C ASP A 9 2.77 10.17 -9.36
N CYS A 10 3.61 10.07 -8.32
CA CYS A 10 4.45 8.89 -8.09
C CYS A 10 3.61 7.61 -8.00
N TYR A 11 2.55 7.58 -7.17
CA TYR A 11 1.69 6.41 -7.10
C TYR A 11 0.97 6.12 -8.41
N SER A 12 0.57 7.16 -9.15
CA SER A 12 -0.03 6.99 -10.47
C SER A 12 0.95 6.34 -11.47
N ILE A 13 2.23 6.72 -11.44
CA ILE A 13 3.28 6.11 -12.25
C ILE A 13 3.50 4.65 -11.84
N LEU A 14 3.65 4.39 -10.54
CA LEU A 14 3.83 3.02 -10.04
C LEU A 14 2.66 2.11 -10.46
N LYS A 15 1.43 2.61 -10.32
CA LYS A 15 0.24 1.90 -10.77
C LYS A 15 0.28 1.60 -12.27
N LYS A 16 0.71 2.55 -13.11
CA LYS A 16 0.87 2.31 -14.56
C LYS A 16 1.92 1.24 -14.86
N LEU A 17 3.01 1.18 -14.09
CA LEU A 17 4.01 0.11 -14.25
C LEU A 17 3.38 -1.26 -13.95
N VAL A 18 2.61 -1.37 -12.87
CA VAL A 18 1.86 -2.58 -12.53
C VAL A 18 0.86 -2.92 -13.62
N GLU A 19 0.09 -1.95 -14.12
CA GLU A 19 -0.89 -2.14 -15.19
C GLU A 19 -0.27 -2.74 -16.45
N LEU A 20 0.92 -2.24 -16.84
CA LEU A 20 1.62 -2.70 -18.05
C LEU A 20 2.35 -4.03 -17.85
N TRP A 21 2.95 -4.26 -16.67
CA TRP A 21 3.96 -5.30 -16.48
C TRP A 21 3.67 -6.33 -15.39
N GLY A 22 2.60 -6.19 -14.60
CA GLY A 22 2.37 -7.11 -13.49
C GLY A 22 2.10 -8.56 -13.87
N ASN A 23 1.69 -8.84 -15.11
CA ASN A 23 1.54 -10.23 -15.62
C ASN A 23 2.47 -10.59 -16.79
N ASN A 24 2.99 -9.61 -17.51
CA ASN A 24 3.80 -9.81 -18.72
C ASN A 24 5.03 -8.88 -18.73
N GLY A 25 5.55 -8.59 -17.56
CA GLY A 25 6.67 -7.68 -17.37
C GLY A 25 8.00 -8.26 -17.87
N PRO A 26 9.04 -7.42 -17.90
CA PRO A 26 10.39 -7.92 -18.08
C PRO A 26 10.75 -8.92 -16.96
N PRO A 27 11.79 -9.75 -17.18
CA PRO A 27 12.40 -10.52 -16.09
C PRO A 27 12.67 -9.61 -14.89
N ASP A 28 12.46 -10.14 -13.69
CA ASP A 28 12.68 -9.45 -12.40
C ASP A 28 11.70 -8.32 -12.06
N PHE A 29 10.67 -8.07 -12.89
CA PHE A 29 9.64 -7.09 -12.52
C PHE A 29 8.90 -7.48 -11.23
N ASP A 30 8.70 -8.78 -10.99
CA ASP A 30 8.05 -9.27 -9.76
C ASP A 30 8.91 -8.97 -8.52
N GLU A 31 10.23 -9.08 -8.64
CA GLU A 31 11.13 -8.67 -7.57
C GLU A 31 11.01 -7.17 -7.30
N PHE A 32 11.01 -6.34 -8.35
CA PHE A 32 10.81 -4.89 -8.22
C PHE A 32 9.44 -4.55 -7.63
N LEU A 33 8.38 -5.25 -8.04
CA LEU A 33 7.03 -5.10 -7.55
C LEU A 33 6.97 -5.28 -6.03
N TYR A 34 7.48 -6.40 -5.54
CA TYR A 34 7.41 -6.76 -4.13
C TYR A 34 8.43 -6.02 -3.25
N ASN A 35 9.61 -5.70 -3.77
CA ASN A 35 10.67 -5.04 -3.00
C ASN A 35 10.61 -3.51 -3.05
N GLN A 36 9.90 -2.92 -4.02
CA GLN A 36 9.87 -1.46 -4.19
C GLN A 36 8.43 -0.91 -4.23
N ILE A 37 7.59 -1.43 -5.12
CA ILE A 37 6.24 -0.86 -5.35
C ILE A 37 5.33 -1.11 -4.15
N VAL A 38 5.24 -2.36 -3.68
CA VAL A 38 4.44 -2.71 -2.49
C VAL A 38 4.90 -1.87 -1.29
N PRO A 39 6.19 -1.81 -0.93
CA PRO A 39 6.65 -0.96 0.18
C PRO A 39 6.30 0.52 0.04
N ALA A 40 6.41 1.09 -1.16
CA ALA A 40 6.08 2.49 -1.40
C ALA A 40 4.63 2.81 -1.02
N CYS A 41 3.69 1.86 -1.21
CA CYS A 41 2.27 2.04 -0.89
C CYS A 41 1.97 2.18 0.61
N PHE A 42 2.90 1.75 1.48
CA PHE A 42 2.76 1.87 2.94
C PHE A 42 3.65 2.95 3.53
N LEU A 43 4.88 3.08 3.04
CA LEU A 43 5.86 4.02 3.62
C LEU A 43 5.43 5.48 3.47
N GLY A 44 4.71 5.84 2.40
CA GLY A 44 4.18 7.20 2.24
C GLY A 44 3.20 7.57 3.36
N PRO A 45 2.09 6.82 3.51
CA PRO A 45 1.12 7.02 4.57
C PRO A 45 1.69 6.99 5.98
N LEU A 46 2.75 6.20 6.24
CA LEU A 46 3.37 6.07 7.56
C LEU A 46 4.19 7.29 8.00
N ARG A 47 4.59 8.18 7.08
CA ARG A 47 5.38 9.38 7.46
C ARG A 47 4.55 10.31 8.34
N GLU A 48 5.19 10.94 9.32
CA GLU A 48 4.57 11.95 10.20
C GLU A 48 3.99 13.12 9.39
N THR A 49 4.64 13.48 8.28
CA THR A 49 4.21 14.55 7.39
C THR A 49 2.97 14.21 6.54
N PHE A 50 2.46 12.97 6.60
CA PHE A 50 1.30 12.53 5.83
C PHE A 50 0.02 12.71 6.65
N ASP A 51 -0.59 13.89 6.58
CA ASP A 51 -1.84 14.20 7.30
C ASP A 51 -3.04 13.54 6.63
N LEU A 52 -3.74 12.61 7.30
CA LEU A 52 -4.91 11.91 6.74
C LEU A 52 -6.20 12.77 6.69
N SER A 53 -6.12 14.01 7.16
CA SER A 53 -7.18 15.03 7.08
C SER A 53 -6.99 15.96 5.88
N ASP A 54 -5.76 16.07 5.37
CA ASP A 54 -5.43 16.87 4.19
C ASP A 54 -5.96 16.21 2.91
N ALA A 55 -6.52 17.01 2.01
CA ALA A 55 -7.14 16.50 0.79
C ALA A 55 -6.11 15.94 -0.21
N GLN A 56 -4.88 16.48 -0.25
CA GLN A 56 -3.85 16.08 -1.21
C GLN A 56 -3.21 14.75 -0.82
N THR A 57 -2.87 14.58 0.45
CA THR A 57 -2.42 13.30 1.01
C THR A 57 -3.51 12.23 0.91
N LEU A 58 -4.79 12.58 1.10
CA LEU A 58 -5.90 11.65 0.85
C LEU A 58 -5.97 11.20 -0.61
N LEU A 59 -5.68 12.08 -1.58
CA LEU A 59 -5.57 11.68 -2.98
C LEU A 59 -4.39 10.73 -3.21
N ALA A 60 -3.23 10.98 -2.59
CA ALA A 60 -2.09 10.07 -2.67
C ALA A 60 -2.39 8.69 -2.04
N LEU A 61 -3.09 8.65 -0.91
CA LEU A 61 -3.53 7.40 -0.27
C LEU A 61 -4.50 6.62 -1.17
N ASN A 62 -5.37 7.33 -1.89
CA ASN A 62 -6.30 6.70 -2.82
C ASN A 62 -5.56 6.06 -4.00
N GLU A 63 -4.51 6.68 -4.53
CA GLU A 63 -3.68 6.08 -5.58
C GLU A 63 -2.88 4.89 -5.05
N ALA A 64 -2.34 4.97 -3.83
CA ALA A 64 -1.70 3.81 -3.19
C ALA A 64 -2.69 2.64 -3.02
N SER A 65 -3.92 2.93 -2.57
CA SER A 65 -5.00 1.94 -2.48
C SER A 65 -5.33 1.30 -3.83
N ALA A 66 -5.45 2.12 -4.88
CA ALA A 66 -5.71 1.64 -6.23
C ALA A 66 -4.54 0.80 -6.78
N CYS A 67 -3.30 1.18 -6.46
CA CYS A 67 -2.11 0.40 -6.83
C CYS A 67 -2.13 -0.97 -6.15
N LEU A 68 -2.35 -1.03 -4.83
CA LEU A 68 -2.43 -2.31 -4.10
C LEU A 68 -3.56 -3.20 -4.63
N LYS A 69 -4.72 -2.62 -4.96
CA LYS A 69 -5.82 -3.38 -5.60
C LYS A 69 -5.40 -3.94 -6.95
N LEU A 70 -4.77 -3.14 -7.80
CA LEU A 70 -4.31 -3.60 -9.10
C LEU A 70 -3.29 -4.74 -8.99
N ILE A 71 -2.37 -4.66 -8.01
CA ILE A 71 -1.43 -5.74 -7.70
C ILE A 71 -2.18 -7.02 -7.34
N TYR A 72 -3.18 -6.93 -6.45
CA TYR A 72 -4.00 -8.09 -6.10
C TYR A 72 -4.80 -8.61 -7.30
N ASP A 73 -5.37 -7.75 -8.12
CA ASP A 73 -6.19 -8.17 -9.26
C ASP A 73 -5.34 -8.90 -10.33
N GLN A 74 -4.03 -8.62 -10.40
CA GLN A 74 -3.10 -9.29 -11.30
C GLN A 74 -2.44 -10.55 -10.71
N LYS A 75 -1.97 -10.47 -9.45
CA LYS A 75 -1.22 -11.54 -8.78
C LYS A 75 -2.08 -12.49 -7.94
N GLY A 76 -3.28 -12.06 -7.56
CA GLY A 76 -4.22 -12.84 -6.77
C GLY A 76 -3.66 -13.21 -5.39
N GLU A 77 -3.79 -14.50 -5.05
CA GLU A 77 -3.40 -15.04 -3.74
C GLU A 77 -1.88 -14.98 -3.49
N GLU A 78 -1.05 -14.96 -4.53
CA GLU A 78 0.40 -14.78 -4.41
C GLU A 78 0.75 -13.46 -3.70
N ALA A 79 0.09 -12.37 -4.08
CA ALA A 79 0.28 -11.08 -3.43
C ALA A 79 -0.19 -11.11 -1.96
N ILE A 80 -1.24 -11.87 -1.65
CA ILE A 80 -1.68 -12.03 -0.26
C ILE A 80 -0.66 -12.81 0.55
N GLU A 81 -0.13 -13.91 0.01
CA GLU A 81 0.88 -14.71 0.67
C GLU A 81 2.13 -13.87 0.98
N PHE A 82 2.61 -13.10 0.01
CA PHE A 82 3.72 -12.15 0.22
C PHE A 82 3.41 -11.14 1.32
N LEU A 83 2.25 -10.47 1.25
CA LEU A 83 1.86 -9.46 2.24
C LEU A 83 1.77 -10.06 3.65
N GLN A 84 1.15 -11.23 3.78
CA GLN A 84 0.88 -11.88 5.06
C GLN A 84 2.13 -12.48 5.70
N SER A 85 3.01 -13.10 4.90
CA SER A 85 4.16 -13.86 5.42
C SER A 85 5.46 -13.07 5.46
N GLN A 86 5.64 -12.10 4.56
CA GLN A 86 6.92 -11.41 4.38
C GLN A 86 6.86 -9.92 4.73
N TYR A 87 5.84 -9.20 4.24
CA TYR A 87 5.84 -7.75 4.31
C TYR A 87 5.18 -7.19 5.59
N LEU A 88 3.89 -7.43 5.80
CA LEU A 88 3.12 -6.86 6.92
C LEU A 88 3.65 -7.22 8.31
N PRO A 89 4.18 -8.44 8.58
CA PRO A 89 4.81 -8.75 9.87
C PRO A 89 6.01 -7.87 10.21
N ARG A 90 6.67 -7.30 9.19
CA ARG A 90 7.84 -6.42 9.32
C ARG A 90 7.48 -4.94 9.25
N LEU A 91 6.22 -4.62 8.94
CA LEU A 91 5.76 -3.24 8.84
C LEU A 91 5.68 -2.62 10.24
N ASP A 92 6.34 -1.48 10.39
CA ASP A 92 6.38 -0.73 11.64
C ASP A 92 5.64 0.60 11.50
N PHE A 93 4.64 0.81 12.36
CA PHE A 93 3.83 2.02 12.38
C PHE A 93 4.42 3.12 13.26
N ARG A 94 5.37 2.82 14.15
CA ARG A 94 5.85 3.75 15.17
C ARG A 94 7.38 3.85 15.13
N SER A 95 7.88 5.00 14.68
CA SER A 95 9.33 5.28 14.50
C SER A 95 10.20 5.10 15.76
N ASN A 96 9.61 4.95 16.95
CA ASN A 96 10.33 5.03 18.22
C ASN A 96 10.49 3.67 18.91
N TYR A 97 9.67 2.68 18.57
CA TYR A 97 9.78 1.30 19.07
C TYR A 97 9.24 0.36 18.01
N PHE A 98 10.10 -0.52 17.47
CA PHE A 98 9.67 -1.53 16.51
C PHE A 98 8.57 -2.40 17.12
N ARG A 99 7.34 -2.16 16.67
CA ARG A 99 6.17 -2.95 17.08
C ARG A 99 5.58 -3.60 15.83
N PRO A 100 5.83 -4.90 15.62
CA PRO A 100 5.27 -5.61 14.47
C PRO A 100 3.75 -5.61 14.53
N LEU A 101 3.12 -5.58 13.36
CA LEU A 101 1.67 -5.62 13.25
C LEU A 101 1.14 -6.94 13.84
N PRO A 102 0.14 -6.92 14.75
CA PRO A 102 -0.43 -8.15 15.31
C PRO A 102 -1.05 -9.02 14.23
N ALA A 103 -0.96 -10.35 14.37
CA ALA A 103 -1.51 -11.30 13.40
C ALA A 103 -3.00 -11.04 13.02
N PRO A 104 -3.90 -10.68 13.95
CA PRO A 104 -5.27 -10.33 13.58
C PRO A 104 -5.38 -9.13 12.62
N LYS A 105 -4.53 -8.11 12.81
CA LYS A 105 -4.50 -6.92 11.93
C LYS A 105 -3.91 -7.23 10.56
N ILE A 106 -2.94 -8.14 10.48
CA ILE A 106 -2.42 -8.66 9.20
C ILE A 106 -3.54 -9.37 8.43
N LEU A 107 -4.28 -10.26 9.10
CA LEU A 107 -5.40 -10.99 8.49
C LEU A 107 -6.51 -10.05 8.05
N GLU A 108 -6.88 -9.08 8.88
CA GLU A 108 -7.87 -8.05 8.57
C GLU A 108 -7.48 -7.28 7.30
N PHE A 109 -6.21 -6.86 7.18
CA PHE A 109 -5.71 -6.20 5.97
C PHE A 109 -5.82 -7.08 4.74
N CYS A 110 -5.37 -8.33 4.83
CA CYS A 110 -5.43 -9.27 3.70
C CYS A 110 -6.87 -9.59 3.30
N GLN A 111 -7.81 -9.66 4.23
CA GLN A 111 -9.24 -9.80 3.93
C GLN A 111 -9.78 -8.55 3.24
N ALA A 112 -9.43 -7.36 3.75
CA ALA A 112 -9.86 -6.11 3.16
C ALA A 112 -9.37 -5.92 1.72
N LEU A 113 -8.15 -6.36 1.40
CA LEU A 113 -7.61 -6.28 0.05
C LEU A 113 -8.40 -7.11 -0.98
N ARG A 114 -9.04 -8.20 -0.54
CA ARG A 114 -9.93 -9.02 -1.36
C ARG A 114 -11.30 -8.39 -1.61
N MET A 115 -11.69 -7.40 -0.80
CA MET A 115 -12.95 -6.69 -0.98
C MET A 115 -12.93 -5.83 -2.25
N GLU A 116 -14.09 -5.28 -2.60
CA GLU A 116 -14.20 -4.28 -3.65
C GLU A 116 -13.34 -3.03 -3.35
N ALA A 117 -12.86 -2.37 -4.41
CA ALA A 117 -11.93 -1.25 -4.28
C ALA A 117 -12.44 -0.11 -3.40
N LYS A 118 -13.76 0.13 -3.39
CA LYS A 118 -14.37 1.18 -2.57
C LYS A 118 -14.28 0.86 -1.07
N LEU A 119 -14.56 -0.38 -0.68
CA LEU A 119 -14.47 -0.83 0.71
C LEU A 119 -13.01 -0.90 1.16
N PHE A 120 -12.12 -1.42 0.31
CA PHE A 120 -10.69 -1.44 0.61
C PHE A 120 -10.12 -0.03 0.83
N LYS A 121 -10.53 0.95 0.01
CA LYS A 121 -10.12 2.35 0.18
C LYS A 121 -10.56 2.93 1.53
N GLN A 122 -11.79 2.64 1.96
CA GLN A 122 -12.29 3.08 3.27
C GLN A 122 -11.52 2.41 4.41
N PHE A 123 -11.31 1.10 4.30
CA PHE A 123 -10.51 0.33 5.24
C PHE A 123 -9.08 0.88 5.34
N LEU A 124 -8.40 1.12 4.22
CA LEU A 124 -7.00 1.57 4.21
C LEU A 124 -6.82 2.90 4.94
N LYS A 125 -7.78 3.82 4.79
CA LYS A 125 -7.78 5.07 5.55
C LYS A 125 -7.88 4.82 7.06
N ALA A 126 -8.84 3.99 7.49
CA ALA A 126 -9.01 3.66 8.90
C ALA A 126 -7.78 2.97 9.49
N PHE A 127 -7.20 2.03 8.73
CA PHE A 127 -6.00 1.28 9.09
C PHE A 127 -4.80 2.18 9.40
N PHE A 128 -4.52 3.18 8.56
CA PHE A 128 -3.44 4.13 8.84
C PHE A 128 -3.79 5.16 9.92
N LEU A 129 -5.06 5.55 10.06
CA LEU A 129 -5.49 6.43 11.16
C LEU A 129 -5.27 5.75 12.52
N GLU A 130 -5.65 4.47 12.65
CA GLU A 130 -5.43 3.68 13.87
C GLU A 130 -3.95 3.47 14.16
N GLY A 131 -3.13 3.24 13.14
CA GLY A 131 -1.69 3.02 13.31
C GLY A 131 -0.91 4.26 13.75
N LYS A 132 -1.42 5.47 13.45
CA LYS A 132 -0.82 6.75 13.87
C LYS A 132 -1.25 7.23 15.26
N GLY A 133 -2.39 6.75 15.76
CA GLY A 133 -2.81 6.94 17.17
C GLY A 133 -2.02 6.04 18.12
#